data_AF-A0A926NHN7-F1
#
_entry.id   AF-A0A926NHN7-F1
#
_cell.length_a   1.000
_cell.length_b   1.000
_cell.length_c   1.000
_cell.angle_alpha   90.00
_cell.angle_beta   90.00
_cell.angle_gamma   90.00
#
_symmetry.space_group_name_H-M   'P 1'
#
loop_
_entity.id
_entity.type
_entity.pdbx_description
1 polymer ?
#
loop_
_entity_poly.entity_id
_entity_poly.type
_entity_poly.pdbx_seq_one_letter_code
_entity_poly.pdbx_strand_id
1 'polypeptide(L)' 'MAFTAFDQIDKLLTQPILLIAGSEADTRYFSEQANEMAKSDKELFFVKGSM' A
#
# COMPACT_ATOMS: atom_id res chain seq x y z
N MET A 1 1.17 7.58 -22.57
CA MET A 1 0.73 7.12 -21.23
C MET A 1 1.91 6.39 -20.61
N ALA A 2 2.33 6.78 -19.40
CA ALA A 2 3.37 6.07 -18.67
C ALA A 2 2.73 4.98 -17.81
N PHE A 3 3.37 3.83 -17.69
CA PHE A 3 2.93 2.76 -16.80
C PHE A 3 3.19 3.14 -15.34
N THR A 4 2.23 2.85 -14.45
CA THR A 4 2.45 2.78 -13.01
C THR A 4 1.79 1.54 -12.42
N ALA A 5 2.38 0.98 -11.37
CA ALA A 5 1.87 -0.19 -10.68
C ALA A 5 0.51 0.04 -9.99
N PHE A 6 0.09 1.30 -9.85
CA PHE A 6 -1.08 1.69 -9.04
C PHE A 6 -2.36 1.93 -9.85
N ASP A 7 -2.29 2.03 -11.18
CA ASP A 7 -3.40 2.49 -12.05
C ASP A 7 -4.70 1.68 -11.95
N GLN A 8 -4.62 0.41 -11.54
CA GLN A 8 -5.78 -0.49 -11.51
C GLN A 8 -6.05 -1.09 -10.13
N ILE A 9 -5.41 -0.60 -9.07
CA ILE A 9 -5.60 -1.13 -7.71
C ILE A 9 -7.08 -1.09 -7.32
N ASP A 10 -7.77 0.01 -7.61
CA ASP A 10 -9.16 0.20 -7.21
C ASP A 10 -10.15 -0.75 -7.93
N LYS A 11 -9.73 -1.33 -9.06
CA LYS A 11 -10.53 -2.26 -9.88
C LYS A 11 -10.15 -3.73 -9.65
N LEU A 12 -8.87 -4.01 -9.48
CA LEU A 12 -8.33 -5.37 -9.45
C LEU A 12 -8.04 -5.87 -8.03
N LEU A 13 -7.75 -4.97 -7.08
CA LEU A 13 -7.44 -5.34 -5.70
C LEU A 13 -8.73 -5.42 -4.87
N THR A 14 -9.43 -6.54 -5.03
CA THR A 14 -10.73 -6.81 -4.39
C THR A 14 -10.64 -7.67 -3.14
N GLN A 15 -9.50 -8.34 -2.95
CA GLN A 15 -9.25 -9.24 -1.82
C GLN A 15 -8.85 -8.45 -0.58
N PRO A 16 -9.07 -8.96 0.64
CA PRO A 16 -8.51 -8.37 1.84
C PRO A 16 -6.99 -8.28 1.75
N ILE A 17 -6.42 -7.17 2.21
CA ILE A 17 -4.96 -6.93 2.18
C ILE A 17 -4.43 -6.48 3.53
N LEU A 18 -3.23 -6.95 3.86
CA LEU A 18 -2.40 -6.44 4.94
C LEU A 18 -1.10 -5.92 4.36
N LEU A 19 -0.85 -4.63 4.51
CA LEU A 19 0.37 -3.95 4.07
C LEU A 19 1.28 -3.73 5.30
N ILE A 20 2.55 -4.07 5.17
CA ILE A 20 3.54 -3.91 6.24
C ILE A 20 4.66 -3.01 5.72
N ALA A 21 4.95 -1.94 6.45
CA ALA A 21 6.04 -1.02 6.13
C ALA A 21 6.86 -0.67 7.37
N GLY A 22 8.15 -0.40 7.19
CA GLY A 22 8.96 0.19 8.24
C GLY A 22 8.52 1.62 8.53
N SER A 23 8.50 2.02 9.81
CA SER A 23 8.09 3.38 10.20
C SER A 23 9.03 4.47 9.69
N GLU A 24 10.29 4.11 9.42
CA GLU A 24 11.35 5.02 8.98
C GLU A 24 11.80 4.73 7.54
N ALA A 25 11.12 3.80 6.85
CA ALA A 25 11.43 3.44 5.47
C ALA A 25 11.05 4.58 4.52
N ASP A 26 12.00 5.03 3.68
CA ASP A 26 11.74 6.03 2.64
C ASP A 26 10.68 5.55 1.64
N THR A 27 10.53 4.25 1.46
CA THR A 27 9.55 3.62 0.56
C THR A 27 8.18 3.40 1.19
N ARG A 28 7.96 3.79 2.45
CA ARG A 28 6.67 3.57 3.15
C ARG A 28 5.47 4.18 2.43
N TYR A 29 5.70 5.27 1.69
CA TYR A 29 4.65 5.97 0.95
C TYR A 29 3.98 5.08 -0.11
N PHE A 30 4.67 4.07 -0.64
CA PHE A 30 4.06 3.12 -1.57
C PHE A 30 2.99 2.27 -0.88
N SER A 31 3.24 1.84 0.35
CA SER A 31 2.27 1.11 1.16
C SER A 31 1.12 2.01 1.59
N GLU A 32 1.41 3.26 1.96
CA GLU A 32 0.37 4.27 2.26
C GLU A 32 -0.54 4.51 1.04
N GLN A 33 0.05 4.75 -0.14
CA GLN A 33 -0.69 4.99 -1.38
C GLN A 33 -1.52 3.76 -1.81
N ALA A 34 -0.95 2.55 -1.75
CA ALA A 34 -1.70 1.31 -2.02
C ALA A 34 -2.89 1.16 -1.06
N ASN A 35 -2.68 1.45 0.22
CA ASN A 35 -3.72 1.39 1.24
C ASN A 35 -4.83 2.42 0.96
N GLU A 36 -4.50 3.65 0.59
CA GLU A 36 -5.50 4.67 0.26
C GLU A 36 -6.36 4.27 -0.94
N MET A 37 -5.74 3.73 -1.99
CA MET A 37 -6.39 3.36 -3.25
C MET A 37 -7.23 2.08 -3.18
N ALA A 38 -6.88 1.13 -2.31
CA ALA A 38 -7.60 -0.12 -2.16
C ALA A 38 -9.06 0.13 -1.69
N LYS A 39 -10.03 -0.54 -2.33
CA LYS A 39 -11.45 -0.49 -1.95
C LYS A 39 -11.91 -1.71 -1.14
N SER A 40 -11.08 -2.75 -1.10
CA SER A 40 -11.30 -3.94 -0.29
C SER A 40 -10.99 -3.68 1.19
N ASP A 41 -11.29 -4.69 2.02
CA ASP A 41 -10.88 -4.69 3.41
C ASP A 41 -9.35 -4.58 3.52
N LYS A 42 -8.87 -3.65 4.34
CA LYS A 42 -7.48 -3.21 4.26
C LYS A 42 -6.93 -2.78 5.61
N GLU A 43 -5.70 -3.19 5.86
CA GLU A 43 -4.93 -2.82 7.04
C GLU A 43 -3.50 -2.43 6.66
N LEU A 44 -2.98 -1.40 7.31
CA LEU A 44 -1.59 -0.95 7.18
C LEU A 44 -0.92 -0.98 8.55
N PHE A 45 0.10 -1.81 8.69
CA PHE A 45 0.87 -1.98 9.91
C PHE A 45 2.29 -1.42 9.76
N PHE A 46 2.70 -0.59 10.73
CA PHE A 46 4.05 -0.05 10.77
C PHE A 46 4.95 -0.79 11.76
N VAL A 47 6.09 -1.28 11.26
CA VAL A 47 7.16 -1.84 12.08
C VAL A 47 8.04 -0.70 12.59
N LYS A 48 7.96 -0.43 13.90
CA LYS A 48 8.72 0.66 14.54
C LYS A 48 10.23 0.45 14.41
N GLY A 49 10.94 1.50 13.98
CA GLY A 49 12.40 1.54 13.87
C GLY A 49 12.98 0.73 12.71
N SER A 50 12.14 0.17 11.83
CA SER A 50 12.60 -0.49 10.61
C SER A 50 12.72 0.55 9.50
N MET A 51 13.88 0.52 8.82
CA MET A 51 14.16 1.25 7.59
C MET A 51 14.00 0.33 6.38
#